data_AF-A0A7S3JDY8-F1
#
_entry.id   AF-A0A7S3JDY8-F1
#
_cell.length_a   1.000
_cell.length_b   1.000
_cell.length_c   1.000
_cell.angle_alpha   90.00
_cell.angle_beta   90.00
_cell.angle_gamma   90.00
#
_symmetry.space_group_name_H-M   'P 1'
#
loop_
_entity.id
_entity.type
_entity.pdbx_description
1 polymer ?
#
loop_
_entity_poly.entity_id
_entity_poly.type
_entity_poly.pdbx_seq_one_letter_code
_entity_poly.pdbx_strand_id
1 'polypeptide(L)'
;MKAAFNPEFIAANQSNRVDYVLTGTNQEVIDQIRQDIQKFKEHNEKVVVLWTANTEMCLQPELETIEDVEKAVSENYSLPSSVLYCIAAIKEQVIFLNGSPQNTFHSGIVKLAEREGGLLAGNDFKSGQ
;
A
#
# COMPACT_ATOMS: atom_id res chain seq x y z
N MET A 1 4.17 -2.32 14.94
CA MET A 1 4.81 -1.31 14.07
C MET A 1 3.79 -0.20 13.84
N LYS A 2 4.21 1.06 13.75
CA LYS A 2 3.27 2.15 13.41
C LYS A 2 2.75 1.92 11.99
N ALA A 3 1.50 2.27 11.71
CA ALA A 3 0.88 2.03 10.41
C ALA A 3 0.77 3.31 9.58
N ALA A 4 0.88 3.18 8.26
CA ALA A 4 0.43 4.24 7.36
C ALA A 4 -1.08 4.47 7.56
N PHE A 5 -1.48 5.74 7.59
CA PHE A 5 -2.87 6.13 7.78
C PHE A 5 -3.16 7.39 6.98
N ASN A 6 -4.13 7.29 6.09
CA ASN A 6 -4.70 8.44 5.39
C ASN A 6 -6.22 8.49 5.68
N PRO A 7 -6.68 9.43 6.52
CA PRO A 7 -8.06 9.47 6.99
C PRO A 7 -9.09 9.70 5.88
N GLU A 8 -8.68 10.32 4.77
CA GLU A 8 -9.57 10.64 3.65
C GLU A 8 -10.13 9.38 2.97
N PHE A 9 -9.40 8.27 3.07
CA PHE A 9 -9.74 7.05 2.33
C PHE A 9 -10.58 6.05 3.12
N ILE A 10 -10.84 6.28 4.41
CA ILE A 10 -11.65 5.37 5.22
C ILE A 10 -12.78 6.11 5.94
N ALA A 11 -13.74 5.37 6.48
CA ALA A 11 -14.85 5.96 7.20
C ALA A 11 -14.37 6.77 8.43
N ALA A 12 -14.88 8.00 8.59
CA ALA A 12 -14.50 8.91 9.67
C ALA A 12 -14.73 8.34 11.10
N ASN A 13 -15.59 7.34 11.24
CA ASN A 13 -15.84 6.64 12.50
C ASN A 13 -14.65 5.80 12.99
N GLN A 14 -13.61 5.62 12.18
CA GLN A 14 -12.38 4.94 12.59
C GLN A 14 -11.47 5.84 13.43
N SER A 15 -11.64 7.17 13.41
CA SER A 15 -10.73 8.14 14.04
C SER A 15 -10.37 7.82 15.50
N ASN A 16 -11.35 7.41 16.31
CA ASN A 16 -11.13 7.08 17.73
C ASN A 16 -10.25 5.83 17.96
N ARG A 17 -10.03 5.01 16.92
CA ARG A 17 -9.18 3.81 16.99
C ARG A 17 -7.73 4.10 16.61
N VAL A 18 -7.45 5.30 16.11
CA VAL A 18 -6.17 5.65 15.49
C VAL A 18 -5.24 6.25 16.55
N ASP A 19 -4.36 5.43 17.11
CA ASP A 19 -3.37 5.83 18.13
C ASP A 19 -1.92 5.45 17.78
N TYR A 20 -1.70 4.71 16.69
CA TYR A 20 -0.38 4.15 16.35
C TYR A 20 0.01 4.32 14.87
N VAL A 21 0.27 5.57 14.49
CA VAL A 21 0.39 6.01 13.09
C VAL A 21 1.80 6.48 12.72
N LEU A 22 2.20 6.22 11.48
CA LEU A 22 3.34 6.83 10.80
C LEU A 22 3.00 8.23 10.33
N THR A 23 3.91 9.17 10.59
CA THR A 23 3.80 10.57 10.20
C THR A 23 4.92 10.92 9.24
N GLY A 24 4.63 11.73 8.22
CA GLY A 24 5.61 12.16 7.24
C GLY A 24 4.99 12.21 5.85
N THR A 25 5.84 12.44 4.87
CA THR A 25 5.51 12.35 3.45
C THR A 25 5.27 10.91 3.01
N ASN A 26 4.63 10.72 1.86
CA ASN A 26 4.47 9.40 1.22
C ASN A 26 5.80 8.66 1.12
N GLN A 27 6.86 9.35 0.73
CA GLN A 27 8.20 8.76 0.61
C GLN A 27 8.72 8.26 1.96
N GLU A 28 8.63 9.07 3.02
CA GLU A 28 9.05 8.68 4.37
C GLU A 28 8.24 7.51 4.92
N VAL A 29 6.93 7.49 4.66
CA VAL A 29 6.05 6.39 5.06
C VAL A 29 6.40 5.11 4.31
N ILE A 30 6.60 5.17 2.99
CA ILE A 30 7.05 4.04 2.17
C ILE A 30 8.39 3.51 2.69
N ASP A 31 9.37 4.38 2.93
CA ASP A 31 10.69 3.97 3.40
C ASP A 31 10.64 3.33 4.79
N GLN A 32 9.75 3.78 5.67
CA GLN A 32 9.55 3.13 6.96
C GLN A 32 8.91 1.74 6.81
N ILE A 33 7.92 1.57 5.95
CA ILE A 33 7.33 0.25 5.65
C ILE A 33 8.38 -0.69 5.07
N ARG A 34 9.24 -0.19 4.18
CA ARG A 34 10.35 -0.95 3.60
C ARG A 34 11.33 -1.42 4.66
N GLN A 35 11.73 -0.54 5.59
CA GLN A 35 12.58 -0.91 6.73
C GLN A 35 11.93 -1.98 7.61
N ASP A 36 10.62 -1.89 7.84
CA ASP A 36 9.88 -2.87 8.62
C ASP A 36 9.87 -4.25 7.93
N ILE A 37 9.68 -4.28 6.60
CA ILE A 37 9.80 -5.49 5.78
C ILE A 37 11.23 -6.06 5.86
N GLN A 38 12.26 -5.23 5.74
CA GLN A 38 13.67 -5.66 5.78
C GLN A 38 14.02 -6.29 7.12
N LYS A 39 13.66 -5.65 8.25
CA LYS A 39 13.86 -6.20 9.59
C LYS A 39 13.12 -7.52 9.79
N PHE A 40 11.94 -7.66 9.21
CA PHE A 40 11.20 -8.90 9.26
C PHE A 40 11.88 -10.01 8.44
N LYS A 41 12.44 -9.69 7.26
CA LYS A 41 13.22 -10.63 6.45
C LYS A 41 14.49 -11.14 7.12
N GLU A 42 15.15 -10.34 7.97
CA GLU A 42 16.34 -10.79 8.72
C GLU A 42 16.06 -12.06 9.55
N HIS A 43 14.81 -12.28 9.93
CA HIS A 43 14.38 -13.39 10.77
C HIS A 43 13.54 -14.42 10.00
N ASN A 44 13.25 -14.20 8.71
CA ASN A 44 12.32 -15.02 7.93
C ASN A 44 12.79 -15.19 6.47
N GLU A 45 12.93 -16.43 6.01
CA GLU A 45 13.35 -16.73 4.63
C GLU A 45 12.36 -16.22 3.57
N LYS A 46 11.05 -16.28 3.88
CA LYS A 46 9.98 -15.89 2.96
C LYS A 46 9.03 -14.95 3.66
N VAL A 47 8.70 -13.86 2.99
CA VAL A 47 7.79 -12.82 3.47
C VAL A 47 6.72 -12.56 2.41
N VAL A 48 5.49 -12.33 2.87
CA VAL A 48 4.35 -11.90 2.05
C VAL A 48 3.68 -10.75 2.79
N VAL A 49 3.31 -9.69 2.08
CA VAL A 49 2.49 -8.59 2.62
C VAL A 49 1.05 -8.83 2.19
N LEU A 50 0.14 -8.81 3.15
CA LEU A 50 -1.29 -8.98 2.91
C LEU A 50 -2.05 -7.81 3.53
N TRP A 51 -2.83 -7.12 2.71
CA TRP A 51 -3.77 -6.11 3.16
C TRP A 51 -5.05 -6.78 3.68
N THR A 52 -5.28 -6.68 4.99
CA THR A 52 -6.53 -7.06 5.67
C THR A 52 -7.01 -5.95 6.61
N ALA A 53 -6.66 -4.70 6.30
CA ALA A 53 -7.10 -3.54 7.06
C ALA A 53 -8.51 -3.11 6.64
N ASN A 54 -8.99 -1.96 7.14
CA ASN A 54 -10.26 -1.40 6.69
C ASN A 54 -10.29 -1.22 5.17
N THR A 55 -11.46 -1.45 4.56
CA THR A 55 -11.71 -1.09 3.16
C THR A 55 -11.52 0.41 2.96
N GLU A 56 -10.73 0.75 1.95
CA GLU A 56 -10.55 2.13 1.50
C GLU A 56 -11.56 2.47 0.39
N MET A 57 -11.89 3.76 0.22
CA MET A 57 -12.55 4.21 -1.00
C MET A 57 -11.58 4.12 -2.19
N CYS A 58 -12.10 3.95 -3.40
CA CYS A 58 -11.26 3.95 -4.59
C CYS A 58 -10.59 5.32 -4.80
N LEU A 59 -9.31 5.31 -5.21
CA LEU A 59 -8.64 6.53 -5.64
C LEU A 59 -9.18 6.93 -7.02
N GLN A 60 -9.59 8.19 -7.16
CA GLN A 60 -10.05 8.77 -8.42
C GLN A 60 -9.47 10.20 -8.62
N PRO A 61 -8.87 10.51 -9.79
CA PRO A 61 -8.56 9.59 -10.88
C PRO A 61 -7.52 8.53 -10.48
N GLU A 62 -7.51 7.39 -11.18
CA GLU A 62 -6.50 6.36 -10.97
C GLU A 62 -5.12 6.82 -11.48
N LEU A 63 -4.05 6.19 -10.99
CA LEU A 63 -2.69 6.41 -11.49
C LEU A 63 -2.49 5.55 -12.75
N GLU A 64 -2.28 6.15 -13.91
CA GLU A 64 -2.27 5.42 -15.20
C GLU A 64 -0.87 4.97 -15.63
N THR A 65 0.15 5.76 -15.26
CA THR A 65 1.55 5.57 -15.66
C THR A 65 2.46 5.41 -14.44
N ILE A 66 3.70 4.95 -14.66
CA ILE A 66 4.68 4.86 -13.57
C ILE A 66 5.08 6.27 -13.12
N GLU A 67 5.14 7.20 -14.05
CA GLU A 67 5.40 8.62 -13.81
C GLU A 67 4.33 9.24 -12.90
N ASP A 68 3.05 8.88 -13.06
CA ASP A 68 1.99 9.32 -12.15
C ASP A 68 2.21 8.80 -10.73
N VAL A 69 2.66 7.54 -10.59
CA VAL A 69 2.97 6.95 -9.27
C VAL A 69 4.16 7.68 -8.63
N GLU A 70 5.26 7.84 -9.37
CA GLU A 70 6.47 8.51 -8.88
C GLU A 70 6.20 9.97 -8.53
N LYS A 71 5.39 10.67 -9.34
CA LYS A 71 4.96 12.04 -9.06
C LYS A 71 4.08 12.12 -7.82
N ALA A 72 3.07 11.26 -7.69
CA ALA A 72 2.17 11.27 -6.54
C ALA A 72 2.91 11.00 -5.21
N VAL A 73 3.95 10.16 -5.23
CA VAL A 73 4.81 9.94 -4.07
C VAL A 73 5.69 11.15 -3.79
N SER A 74 6.41 11.67 -4.80
CA SER A 74 7.39 12.75 -4.62
C SER A 74 6.77 14.11 -4.30
N GLU A 75 5.60 14.42 -4.87
CA GLU A 75 4.83 15.63 -4.58
C GLU A 75 3.85 15.47 -3.41
N ASN A 76 3.89 14.32 -2.71
CA ASN A 76 3.09 14.03 -1.53
C ASN A 76 1.57 14.21 -1.75
N TYR A 77 1.07 13.74 -2.88
CA TYR A 77 -0.37 13.71 -3.14
C TYR A 77 -1.07 12.75 -2.18
N SER A 78 -2.32 13.04 -1.83
CA SER A 78 -3.10 12.15 -0.96
C SER A 78 -3.30 10.80 -1.65
N LEU A 79 -2.70 9.74 -1.09
CA LEU A 79 -2.78 8.37 -1.61
C LEU A 79 -3.43 7.45 -0.58
N PRO A 80 -4.19 6.42 -1.01
CA PRO A 80 -4.65 5.37 -0.11
C PRO A 80 -3.44 4.69 0.54
N SER A 81 -3.57 4.32 1.81
CA SER A 81 -2.49 3.65 2.53
C SER A 81 -2.16 2.31 1.88
N SER A 82 -3.13 1.60 1.30
CA SER A 82 -2.88 0.37 0.55
C SER A 82 -1.92 0.54 -0.62
N VAL A 83 -1.97 1.69 -1.31
CA VAL A 83 -1.04 2.01 -2.41
C VAL A 83 0.39 2.18 -1.88
N LEU A 84 0.56 2.82 -0.72
CA LEU A 84 1.88 2.98 -0.09
C LEU A 84 2.49 1.63 0.30
N TYR A 85 1.72 0.74 0.92
CA TYR A 85 2.19 -0.63 1.23
C TYR A 85 2.48 -1.44 -0.04
N CYS A 86 1.68 -1.31 -1.09
CA CYS A 86 1.90 -1.99 -2.36
C CYS A 86 3.23 -1.56 -3.00
N ILE A 87 3.51 -0.25 -3.06
CA ILE A 87 4.79 0.29 -3.56
C ILE A 87 5.96 -0.22 -2.72
N ALA A 88 5.85 -0.22 -1.39
CA ALA A 88 6.88 -0.72 -0.50
C ALA A 88 7.15 -2.22 -0.75
N ALA A 89 6.11 -3.04 -0.88
CA ALA A 89 6.23 -4.47 -1.14
C ALA A 89 6.87 -4.76 -2.51
N ILE A 90 6.50 -4.02 -3.56
CA ILE A 90 7.14 -4.11 -4.89
C ILE A 90 8.64 -3.81 -4.78
N LYS A 91 9.01 -2.68 -4.14
CA LYS A 91 10.42 -2.28 -4.00
C LYS A 91 11.24 -3.25 -3.17
N GLU A 92 10.62 -3.91 -2.19
CA GLU A 92 11.27 -4.95 -1.41
C GLU A 92 11.17 -6.34 -2.03
N GLN A 93 10.64 -6.51 -3.25
CA GLN A 93 10.53 -7.83 -3.90
C GLN A 93 9.76 -8.83 -3.03
N VAL A 94 8.66 -8.38 -2.43
CA VAL A 94 7.76 -9.17 -1.61
C VAL A 94 6.39 -9.22 -2.28
N ILE A 95 5.76 -10.40 -2.27
CA ILE A 95 4.40 -10.57 -2.79
C ILE A 95 3.45 -9.67 -2.00
N PHE A 96 2.63 -8.88 -2.70
CA PHE A 96 1.57 -8.09 -2.11
C PHE A 96 0.20 -8.66 -2.47
N LEU A 97 -0.60 -8.97 -1.45
CA LEU A 97 -1.95 -9.49 -1.57
C LEU A 97 -2.96 -8.45 -1.09
N ASN A 98 -3.91 -8.05 -1.93
CA ASN A 98 -5.01 -7.18 -1.54
C ASN A 98 -6.25 -7.99 -1.17
N GLY A 99 -6.54 -8.11 0.13
CA GLY A 99 -7.72 -8.80 0.66
C GLY A 99 -8.96 -7.92 0.78
N SER A 100 -8.95 -6.70 0.23
CA SER A 100 -10.06 -5.75 0.30
C SER A 100 -10.44 -5.23 -1.10
N PRO A 101 -11.63 -4.62 -1.28
CA PRO A 101 -12.16 -4.33 -2.62
C PRO A 101 -11.62 -3.06 -3.28
N GLN A 102 -10.86 -2.20 -2.59
CA GLN A 102 -10.35 -0.97 -3.20
C GLN A 102 -9.41 -1.24 -4.38
N ASN A 103 -9.32 -0.27 -5.30
CA ASN A 103 -8.55 -0.35 -6.54
C ASN A 103 -7.03 -0.15 -6.37
N THR A 104 -6.39 -0.75 -5.36
CA THR A 104 -4.94 -0.59 -5.08
C THR A 104 -4.04 -0.83 -6.30
N PHE A 105 -4.45 -1.74 -7.20
CA PHE A 105 -3.70 -2.12 -8.40
C PHE A 105 -4.08 -1.27 -9.63
N HIS A 106 -3.89 0.04 -9.54
CA HIS A 106 -4.01 0.94 -10.70
C HIS A 106 -3.04 0.54 -11.83
N SER A 107 -3.33 0.97 -13.06
CA SER A 107 -2.47 0.68 -14.23
C SER A 107 -1.00 1.08 -14.01
N GLY A 108 -0.74 2.23 -13.38
CA GLY A 108 0.62 2.68 -13.05
C GLY A 108 1.32 1.79 -12.02
N ILE A 109 0.57 1.25 -11.05
CA ILE A 109 1.09 0.32 -10.04
C ILE A 109 1.41 -1.05 -10.67
N VAL A 110 0.56 -1.55 -11.55
CA VAL A 110 0.81 -2.80 -12.29
C VAL A 110 2.05 -2.67 -13.16
N LYS A 111 2.19 -1.58 -13.93
CA LYS A 111 3.39 -1.30 -14.73
C LYS A 111 4.66 -1.18 -13.86
N LEU A 112 4.55 -0.55 -12.69
CA LEU A 112 5.65 -0.49 -11.73
C LEU A 112 6.04 -1.89 -11.25
N ALA A 113 5.07 -2.74 -10.91
CA ALA A 113 5.34 -4.12 -10.53
C ALA A 113 6.00 -4.91 -11.67
N GLU A 114 5.53 -4.77 -12.91
CA GLU A 114 6.17 -5.39 -14.08
C GLU A 114 7.63 -4.93 -14.26
N ARG A 115 7.90 -3.62 -14.14
CA ARG A 115 9.25 -3.04 -14.26
C ARG A 115 10.20 -3.59 -13.20
N GLU A 116 9.73 -3.70 -11.96
CA GLU A 116 10.55 -4.07 -10.80
C GLU A 116 10.54 -5.59 -10.53
N GLY A 117 9.72 -6.39 -11.24
CA GLY A 117 9.57 -7.83 -10.97
C GLY A 117 8.68 -8.16 -9.76
N GLY A 118 7.83 -7.24 -9.33
CA GLY A 118 6.90 -7.41 -8.22
C GLY A 118 5.74 -8.36 -8.53
N LEU A 119 5.28 -9.08 -7.50
CA LEU A 119 4.15 -10.00 -7.59
C LEU A 119 2.94 -9.47 -6.81
N LEU A 120 1.83 -9.28 -7.51
CA LEU A 120 0.58 -8.74 -6.97
C LEU A 120 -0.55 -9.75 -7.13
N ALA A 121 -1.44 -9.87 -6.16
CA ALA A 121 -2.68 -10.64 -6.28
C ALA A 121 -3.81 -10.07 -5.42
N GLY A 122 -5.05 -10.24 -5.87
CA GLY A 122 -6.26 -9.61 -5.32
C GLY A 122 -7.32 -9.45 -6.41
N ASN A 123 -8.44 -8.75 -6.20
CA ASN A 123 -8.84 -8.02 -4.99
C ASN A 123 -9.98 -8.74 -4.26
N ASP A 124 -10.15 -8.39 -2.98
CA ASP A 124 -11.21 -8.83 -2.08
C ASP A 124 -11.25 -10.34 -1.76
N PHE A 125 -11.43 -10.67 -0.49
CA PHE A 125 -11.54 -12.06 -0.10
C PHE A 125 -12.90 -12.63 -0.51
N LYS A 126 -12.88 -13.61 -1.40
CA LYS A 126 -14.05 -14.47 -1.64
C LYS A 126 -14.24 -15.45 -0.48
N SER A 127 -14.89 -14.96 0.58
CA SER A 127 -15.14 -15.71 1.83
C SER A 127 -16.55 -16.33 1.90
N GLY A 128 -17.46 -15.87 1.06
CA GLY A 128 -18.88 -16.20 1.08
C GLY A 128 -19.63 -15.53 -0.08
N GLN A 129 -20.82 -14.98 0.20
CA GLN A 129 -21.64 -14.23 -0.76
C GLN A 129 -21.02 -12.88 -1.12
#